data_AF-A0A450YBP0-F1
#
_entry.id   AF-A0A450YBP0-F1
#
_cell.length_a   1.000
_cell.length_b   1.000
_cell.length_c   1.000
_cell.angle_alpha   90.00
_cell.angle_beta   90.00
_cell.angle_gamma   90.00
#
_symmetry.space_group_name_H-M   'P 1'
#
loop_
_entity.id
_entity.type
_entity.pdbx_description
1 polymer ?
#
loop_
_entity_poly.entity_id
_entity_poly.type
_entity_poly.pdbx_seq_one_letter_code
_entity_poly.pdbx_strand_id
1 'polypeptide(L)'
;MSENTRTFEERILLAMRETLVDVIRDTTTRPGTQHPLSERTREEIRHCLDLITARQKEMAEAAGEPLDERPIFPEQTSCNKR
;
A
#
# COMPACT_ATOMS: atom_id res chain seq x y z
N MET A 1 -27.51 4.78 -4.19
CA MET A 1 -26.61 5.44 -5.18
C MET A 1 -25.20 5.54 -4.60
N SER A 2 -24.55 4.40 -4.26
CA SER A 2 -23.36 4.45 -3.39
C SER A 2 -22.29 3.40 -3.68
N GLU A 3 -22.58 2.37 -4.49
CA GLU A 3 -21.60 1.32 -4.83
C GLU A 3 -20.62 1.78 -5.91
N ASN A 4 -21.07 2.59 -6.88
CA ASN A 4 -20.24 3.02 -8.00
C ASN A 4 -19.16 4.06 -7.63
N THR A 5 -19.36 4.80 -6.53
CA THR A 5 -18.39 5.80 -6.05
C THR A 5 -17.25 5.13 -5.28
N ARG A 6 -17.56 4.11 -4.47
CA ARG A 6 -16.57 3.34 -3.70
C ARG A 6 -15.58 2.65 -4.63
N THR A 7 -16.08 2.02 -5.69
CA THR A 7 -15.22 1.37 -6.69
C THR A 7 -14.35 2.34 -7.47
N PHE A 8 -14.81 3.59 -7.69
CA PHE A 8 -14.00 4.59 -8.39
C PHE A 8 -12.89 5.16 -7.50
N GLU A 9 -13.20 5.47 -6.23
CA GLU A 9 -12.23 5.93 -5.25
C GLU A 9 -11.16 4.85 -4.99
N GLU A 10 -11.56 3.59 -4.80
CA GLU A 10 -10.64 2.43 -4.69
C GLU A 10 -9.68 2.34 -5.87
N ARG A 11 -10.21 2.48 -7.10
CA ARG A 11 -9.41 2.42 -8.32
C ARG A 11 -8.41 3.57 -8.42
N ILE A 12 -8.80 4.78 -8.00
CA ILE A 12 -7.89 5.93 -7.95
C ILE A 12 -6.77 5.67 -6.95
N LEU A 13 -7.12 5.26 -5.73
CA LEU A 13 -6.15 5.00 -4.67
C LEU A 13 -5.18 3.88 -5.05
N LEU A 14 -5.68 2.82 -5.70
CA LEU A 14 -4.86 1.74 -6.24
C LEU A 14 -3.90 2.28 -7.30
N ALA A 15 -4.40 2.99 -8.31
CA ALA A 15 -3.56 3.53 -9.39
C ALA A 15 -2.49 4.50 -8.86
N MET A 16 -2.84 5.35 -7.89
CA MET A 16 -1.89 6.27 -7.25
C MET A 16 -0.81 5.52 -6.48
N ARG A 17 -1.19 4.51 -5.69
CA ARG A 17 -0.25 3.68 -4.93
C ARG A 17 0.74 2.98 -5.85
N GLU A 18 0.26 2.30 -6.89
CA GLU A 18 1.13 1.59 -7.84
C GLU A 18 2.08 2.56 -8.54
N THR A 19 1.59 3.72 -8.97
CA THR A 19 2.43 4.75 -9.60
C THR A 19 3.54 5.23 -8.66
N LEU A 20 3.23 5.50 -7.39
CA LEU A 20 4.23 5.93 -6.41
C LEU A 20 5.24 4.81 -6.10
N VAL A 21 4.79 3.56 -6.05
CA VAL A 21 5.67 2.40 -5.87
C VAL A 21 6.62 2.24 -7.05
N ASP A 22 6.15 2.41 -8.27
CA ASP A 22 7.00 2.35 -9.47
C ASP A 22 8.03 3.50 -9.48
N VAL A 23 7.62 4.72 -9.11
CA VAL A 23 8.56 5.85 -8.91
C VAL A 23 9.61 5.51 -7.86
N ILE A 24 9.23 4.90 -6.74
CA ILE A 24 10.19 4.47 -5.71
C ILE A 24 11.15 3.42 -6.29
N ARG A 25 10.67 2.43 -7.03
CA ARG A 25 11.51 1.40 -7.66
C ARG A 25 12.52 2.01 -8.62
N ASP A 26 12.09 2.93 -9.47
CA ASP A 26 12.94 3.59 -10.46
C ASP A 26 13.98 4.52 -9.83
N THR A 27 13.64 5.12 -8.69
CA THR A 27 14.51 6.08 -7.99
C THR A 27 15.37 5.43 -6.91
N THR A 28 15.15 4.16 -6.56
CA THR A 28 15.92 3.45 -5.56
C THR A 28 17.35 3.23 -6.06
N THR A 29 18.29 3.99 -5.53
CA THR A 29 19.72 3.86 -5.83
C THR A 29 20.40 2.85 -4.92
N ARG A 30 21.55 2.35 -5.37
CA ARG A 30 22.42 1.52 -4.53
C ARG A 30 22.91 2.32 -3.32
N PRO A 31 23.09 1.69 -2.15
CA PRO A 31 23.68 2.34 -0.98
C PRO A 31 25.02 3.01 -1.34
N GLY A 32 25.17 4.28 -1.00
CA GLY A 32 26.38 5.06 -1.30
C GLY A 32 26.34 5.89 -2.59
N THR A 33 25.28 5.79 -3.38
CA THR A 33 25.03 6.72 -4.51
C THR A 33 23.95 7.73 -4.12
N GLN A 34 24.13 9.01 -4.51
CA GLN A 34 23.11 10.03 -4.27
C GLN A 34 21.77 9.63 -4.91
N HIS A 35 20.70 9.79 -4.14
CA HIS A 35 19.34 9.54 -4.60
C HIS A 35 18.92 10.66 -5.58
N PRO A 36 18.23 10.36 -6.70
CA PRO A 36 17.86 11.36 -7.70
C PRO A 36 16.83 12.37 -7.20
N LEU A 37 15.97 11.94 -6.26
CA LEU A 37 15.02 12.82 -5.58
C LEU A 37 15.57 13.39 -4.28
N SER A 38 15.16 14.62 -3.96
CA SER A 38 15.47 15.26 -2.69
C SER A 38 14.90 14.48 -1.50
N GLU A 39 15.50 14.64 -0.33
CA GLU A 39 14.99 14.02 0.91
C GLU A 39 13.56 14.44 1.22
N ARG A 40 13.25 15.73 1.02
CA ARG A 40 11.90 16.27 1.19
C ARG A 40 10.89 15.56 0.31
N THR A 41 11.17 15.40 -0.98
CA THR A 41 10.26 14.74 -1.92
C THR A 41 10.02 13.28 -1.53
N ARG A 42 11.06 12.59 -1.07
CA ARG A 42 10.94 11.20 -0.59
C ARG A 42 10.05 11.10 0.64
N GLU A 43 10.14 12.06 1.55
CA GLU A 43 9.29 12.13 2.74
C GLU A 43 7.83 12.42 2.38
N GLU A 44 7.60 13.35 1.45
CA GLU A 44 6.26 13.65 0.93
C GLU A 44 5.63 12.40 0.26
N ILE A 45 6.42 11.59 -0.46
CA ILE A 45 5.95 10.31 -1.03
C ILE A 45 5.54 9.32 0.07
N ARG A 46 6.34 9.16 1.13
CA ARG A 46 5.98 8.28 2.26
C ARG A 46 4.68 8.72 2.91
N HIS A 47 4.56 10.00 3.22
CA HIS A 47 3.36 10.56 3.82
C HIS A 47 2.13 10.34 2.93
N CYS A 48 2.27 10.49 1.61
CA CYS A 48 1.17 10.22 0.68
C CYS A 48 0.76 8.74 0.69
N LEU A 49 1.72 7.80 0.72
CA LEU A 49 1.43 6.37 0.82
C LEU A 49 0.74 6.00 2.15
N ASP A 50 1.10 6.64 3.25
CA ASP A 50 0.44 6.44 4.55
C ASP A 50 -1.03 6.89 4.50
N LEU A 51 -1.31 8.06 3.89
CA LEU A 51 -2.67 8.57 3.72
C LEU A 51 -3.52 7.67 2.82
N ILE A 52 -2.94 7.18 1.71
CA ILE A 52 -3.62 6.22 0.82
C ILE A 52 -3.97 4.95 1.59
N THR A 53 -3.01 4.40 2.35
CA THR A 53 -3.21 3.16 3.12
C THR A 53 -4.28 3.34 4.20
N ALA A 54 -4.24 4.44 4.94
CA ALA A 54 -5.26 4.76 5.93
C ALA A 54 -6.65 4.81 5.29
N ARG A 55 -6.77 5.46 4.12
CA ARG A 55 -8.04 5.54 3.41
C ARG A 55 -8.52 4.19 2.90
N GLN A 56 -7.63 3.40 2.30
CA GLN A 56 -7.95 2.04 1.85
C GLN A 56 -8.46 1.16 3.00
N LYS A 57 -7.86 1.30 4.19
CA LYS A 57 -8.30 0.59 5.40
C LYS A 57 -9.70 1.02 5.84
N GLU A 58 -9.99 2.33 5.90
CA GLU A 58 -11.35 2.82 6.21
C GLU A 58 -12.40 2.27 5.23
N MET A 59 -12.07 2.21 3.95
CA MET A 59 -12.96 1.67 2.92
C MET A 59 -13.20 0.17 3.09
N ALA A 60 -12.16 -0.59 3.40
CA ALA A 60 -12.22 -2.03 3.63
C ALA A 60 -13.04 -2.37 4.89
N GLU A 61 -12.83 -1.63 5.99
CA GLU A 61 -13.63 -1.74 7.21
C GLU A 61 -15.12 -1.42 6.94
N ALA A 62 -15.40 -0.39 6.12
CA ALA A 62 -16.76 -0.04 5.73
C ALA A 62 -17.42 -1.08 4.80
N ALA A 63 -16.63 -1.86 4.06
CA ALA A 63 -17.09 -2.96 3.22
C ALA A 63 -17.29 -4.27 4.02
N GLY A 64 -16.86 -4.33 5.27
CA GLY A 64 -16.93 -5.53 6.11
C GLY A 64 -15.81 -6.54 5.87
N GLU A 65 -14.82 -6.18 5.06
CA GLU A 65 -13.63 -7.00 4.75
C GLU A 65 -12.40 -6.28 5.31
N PRO A 66 -12.13 -6.36 6.62
CA PRO A 66 -10.97 -5.69 7.20
C PRO A 66 -9.68 -6.22 6.56
N LEU A 67 -8.79 -5.32 6.17
CA LEU A 67 -7.42 -5.62 5.74
C LEU A 67 -6.57 -6.07 6.94
N ASP A 68 -6.96 -7.16 7.62
CA ASP A 68 -6.16 -7.84 8.63
C ASP A 68 -5.32 -8.93 7.93
N GLU A 69 -4.52 -8.51 6.94
CA GLU A 69 -3.54 -9.38 6.27
C GLU A 69 -2.36 -9.59 7.22
N ARG A 70 -2.58 -10.36 8.29
CA ARG A 70 -1.45 -10.86 9.09
C ARG A 70 -0.63 -11.81 8.20
N PRO A 71 0.69 -11.61 8.07
CA PRO A 71 1.52 -12.53 7.33
C PRO A 71 1.40 -13.93 7.94
N ILE A 72 0.94 -14.88 7.15
CA ILE A 72 0.93 -16.30 7.52
C ILE A 72 2.36 -16.80 7.38
N PHE A 73 3.04 -16.99 8.51
CA PHE A 73 4.38 -17.56 8.51
C PHE A 73 4.31 -19.04 8.10
N PRO A 74 5.20 -19.52 7.22
CA PRO A 74 5.16 -20.90 6.71
C PRO A 74 5.28 -21.99 7.79
N GLU A 75 5.74 -21.64 8.99
CA GLU A 75 5.74 -22.54 10.16
C GLU A 75 4.33 -22.89 10.68
N GLN A 76 3.30 -22.11 10.30
CA GLN A 76 1.91 -22.29 10.75
C GLN A 76 1.15 -23.38 9.98
N THR A 77 1.71 -23.94 8.90
CA THR A 77 1.00 -24.90 8.01
C THR A 77 1.14 -26.38 8.41
N SER A 78 1.89 -26.73 9.46
CA SER A 78 2.19 -28.14 9.77
C SER A 78 1.87 -28.61 11.19
N CYS A 79 0.61 -28.51 11.64
CA CYS A 79 0.12 -29.46 12.65
C CYS A 79 -1.41 -29.60 12.66
N ASN A 80 -1.96 -30.40 11.74
CA ASN A 80 -3.11 -31.25 12.05
C ASN A 80 -3.22 -32.38 11.02
N LYS A 81 -2.44 -33.45 11.23
CA LYS A 81 -2.78 -34.78 10.76
C LYS A 81 -3.24 -35.57 11.98
N ARG A 82 -4.55 -35.76 12.10
CA ARG A 82 -5.14 -36.88 12.84
C ARG A 82 -5.74 -37.84 11.83
#